data_AF-B4QV09-F1
#
_entry.id   AF-B4QV09-F1
#
_cell.length_a   1.000
_cell.length_b   1.000
_cell.length_c   1.000
_cell.angle_alpha   90.00
_cell.angle_beta   90.00
_cell.angle_gamma   90.00
#
_symmetry.space_group_name_H-M   'P 1'
#
loop_
_entity.id
_entity.type
_entity.pdbx_description
1 polymer ?
#
loop_
_entity_poly.entity_id
_entity_poly.type
_entity_poly.pdbx_seq_one_letter_code
_entity_poly.pdbx_strand_id
1 'polypeptide(L)'
;MSPLPRVNIDEPKYDQNSYLGRAKHFFLLTNPLNVLASASKLEEARQIVIKYRAGKDVPECKTIDDVWRAKYLYDSAFHPETGEKQIVIGRMAAQMPMNTIITGGMMAFYKSTPAVVFWQWFNQTFNAIVNYTNRSGTSPISQQQLVTSYCLATSGALATALSLNHAVKNMNPLLGRLVPLVAVGAANCINIPCMRMQELRNGVTLFDEHSNEMGISKKAAVVGISTVILSRIAMAIPGMTLTPVLMNVLEKRGFLAKYPRSNAPIQTLFCGFVLIFATPLGCAFFKQRADIKVDSLESEVRDSIRKKRPELETVWFNKGL
;
A
#
# COMPACT_ATOMS: atom_id res chain seq x y z
N MET A 1 -4.28 -37.08 17.47
CA MET A 1 -3.84 -35.66 17.46
C MET A 1 -4.94 -34.86 18.12
N SER A 2 -4.62 -34.00 19.09
CA SER A 2 -5.61 -33.10 19.68
C SER A 2 -6.17 -32.19 18.58
N PRO A 3 -7.48 -31.91 18.56
CA PRO A 3 -8.07 -31.00 17.57
C PRO A 3 -7.40 -29.62 17.69
N LEU A 4 -7.05 -29.03 16.54
CA LEU A 4 -6.46 -27.69 16.51
C LEU A 4 -7.44 -26.68 17.13
N PRO A 5 -6.95 -25.67 17.88
CA PRO A 5 -7.81 -24.64 18.43
C PRO A 5 -8.54 -23.92 17.29
N ARG A 6 -9.84 -23.67 17.49
CA ARG A 6 -10.70 -22.96 16.53
C ARG A 6 -10.55 -21.46 16.75
N VAL A 7 -9.74 -20.84 15.90
CA VAL A 7 -9.50 -19.40 15.88
C VAL A 7 -10.17 -18.83 14.64
N ASN A 8 -10.74 -17.63 14.74
CA ASN A 8 -11.23 -16.91 13.56
C ASN A 8 -10.04 -16.45 12.71
N ILE A 9 -9.74 -17.17 11.62
CA ILE A 9 -8.63 -16.83 10.72
C ILE A 9 -8.96 -15.72 9.72
N ASP A 10 -10.21 -15.25 9.70
CA ASP A 10 -10.62 -14.10 8.90
C ASP A 10 -10.30 -12.78 9.60
N GLU A 11 -10.01 -12.83 10.90
CA GLU A 11 -9.43 -11.70 11.64
C GLU A 11 -7.89 -11.72 11.56
N PRO A 12 -7.24 -10.55 11.69
CA PRO A 12 -5.78 -10.49 11.75
C PRO A 12 -5.20 -11.29 12.91
N LYS A 13 -4.17 -12.12 12.67
CA LYS A 13 -3.46 -12.90 13.70
C LYS A 13 -2.98 -12.05 14.89
N TYR A 14 -2.53 -10.84 14.61
CA TYR A 14 -1.98 -9.93 15.61
C TYR A 14 -2.98 -8.82 15.91
N ASP A 15 -3.01 -8.41 17.17
CA ASP A 15 -3.84 -7.30 17.65
C ASP A 15 -3.62 -6.03 16.81
N GLN A 16 -4.69 -5.51 16.23
CA GLN A 16 -4.65 -4.30 15.40
C GLN A 16 -4.74 -3.01 16.24
N ASN A 17 -5.00 -3.09 17.55
CA ASN A 17 -5.03 -1.93 18.43
C ASN A 17 -3.63 -1.47 18.86
N SER A 18 -2.69 -2.41 19.04
CA SER A 18 -1.28 -2.10 19.29
C SER A 18 -0.48 -1.82 18.01
N TYR A 19 0.47 -0.89 18.08
CA TYR A 19 1.38 -0.59 16.96
C TYR A 19 2.21 -1.80 16.54
N LEU A 20 2.77 -2.53 17.50
CA LEU A 20 3.59 -3.71 17.24
C LEU A 20 2.79 -4.83 16.56
N GLY A 21 1.52 -5.03 16.93
CA GLY A 21 0.67 -6.01 16.27
C GLY A 21 0.36 -5.63 14.82
N ARG A 22 0.05 -4.35 14.55
CA ARG A 22 -0.09 -3.83 13.18
C ARG A 22 1.19 -3.98 12.35
N ALA A 23 2.35 -3.67 12.92
CA ALA A 23 3.64 -3.82 12.25
C ALA A 23 3.88 -5.28 11.85
N LYS A 24 3.72 -6.23 12.78
CA LYS A 24 3.86 -7.66 12.50
C LYS A 24 2.90 -8.15 11.41
N HIS A 25 1.65 -7.66 11.42
CA HIS A 25 0.68 -7.96 10.38
C HIS A 25 1.18 -7.49 9.00
N PHE A 26 1.63 -6.25 8.87
CA PHE A 26 2.12 -5.73 7.60
C PHE A 26 3.41 -6.39 7.12
N PHE A 27 4.34 -6.73 8.02
CA PHE A 27 5.55 -7.47 7.64
C PHE A 27 5.24 -8.81 6.97
N LEU A 28 4.20 -9.52 7.43
CA LEU A 28 3.79 -10.78 6.81
C LEU A 28 3.07 -10.54 5.48
N LEU A 29 2.21 -9.54 5.41
CA LEU A 29 1.42 -9.23 4.22
C LEU A 29 2.30 -8.74 3.04
N THR A 30 3.30 -7.89 3.33
CA THR A 30 4.17 -7.29 2.31
C THR A 30 5.46 -8.07 2.09
N ASN A 31 5.56 -9.31 2.58
CA ASN A 31 6.79 -10.11 2.45
C ASN A 31 7.09 -10.43 0.97
N PRO A 32 8.18 -9.90 0.38
CA PRO A 32 8.47 -10.09 -1.05
C PRO A 32 8.81 -11.54 -1.39
N LEU A 33 9.22 -12.36 -0.42
CA LEU A 33 9.50 -13.78 -0.64
C LEU A 33 8.26 -14.57 -1.07
N ASN A 34 7.06 -14.09 -0.74
CA ASN A 34 5.81 -14.73 -1.15
C ASN A 34 5.60 -14.69 -2.67
N VAL A 35 6.27 -13.79 -3.39
CA VAL A 35 6.27 -13.78 -4.87
C VAL A 35 6.92 -15.04 -5.44
N LEU A 36 7.89 -15.62 -4.73
CA LEU A 36 8.63 -16.81 -5.15
C LEU A 36 7.88 -18.13 -4.83
N ALA A 37 6.69 -18.04 -4.23
CA ALA A 37 5.90 -19.22 -3.90
C ALA A 37 5.41 -19.95 -5.17
N SER A 38 5.71 -21.25 -5.26
CA SER A 38 5.26 -22.09 -6.37
C SER A 38 3.74 -22.25 -6.40
N ALA A 39 3.20 -22.53 -7.59
CA ALA A 39 1.76 -22.76 -7.75
C ALA A 39 1.23 -23.89 -6.85
N SER A 40 2.02 -24.95 -6.65
CA SER A 40 1.69 -26.05 -5.74
C SER A 40 1.53 -25.61 -4.28
N LYS A 41 2.49 -24.85 -3.75
CA LYS A 41 2.43 -24.32 -2.37
C LYS A 41 1.25 -23.37 -2.16
N LEU A 42 0.91 -22.58 -3.17
CA LEU A 42 -0.26 -21.70 -3.12
C LEU A 42 -1.57 -22.49 -3.08
N GLU A 43 -1.66 -23.57 -3.85
CA GLU A 43 -2.85 -24.43 -3.84
C GLU A 43 -2.96 -25.22 -2.53
N GLU A 44 -1.85 -25.73 -1.99
CA GLU A 44 -1.82 -26.35 -0.66
C GLU A 44 -2.30 -25.40 0.43
N ALA A 45 -1.80 -24.15 0.43
CA ALA A 45 -2.24 -23.11 1.35
C ALA A 45 -3.75 -22.80 1.20
N ARG A 46 -4.25 -22.75 -0.04
CA ARG A 46 -5.68 -22.59 -0.33
C ARG A 46 -6.51 -23.74 0.25
N GLN A 47 -6.09 -24.98 0.04
CA GLN A 47 -6.81 -26.16 0.55
C GLN A 47 -6.85 -26.16 2.09
N ILE A 48 -5.73 -25.83 2.75
CA ILE A 48 -5.67 -25.68 4.21
C ILE A 48 -6.68 -24.65 4.70
N VAL A 49 -6.71 -23.45 4.11
CA VAL A 49 -7.63 -22.37 4.51
C VAL A 49 -9.08 -22.75 4.30
N ILE A 50 -9.42 -23.35 3.15
CA ILE A 50 -10.80 -23.78 2.85
C ILE A 50 -11.26 -24.87 3.83
N LYS A 51 -10.43 -25.90 4.06
CA LYS A 51 -10.73 -26.98 5.02
C LYS A 51 -10.93 -26.42 6.43
N TYR A 52 -10.03 -25.55 6.87
CA TYR A 52 -10.09 -24.96 8.21
C TYR A 52 -11.34 -24.10 8.40
N ARG A 53 -11.69 -23.24 7.43
CA ARG A 53 -12.94 -22.45 7.43
C ARG A 53 -14.19 -23.34 7.46
N ALA A 54 -14.18 -24.43 6.71
CA ALA A 54 -15.29 -25.39 6.65
C ALA A 54 -15.42 -26.27 7.89
N GLY A 55 -14.61 -26.04 8.93
CA GLY A 55 -14.65 -26.84 10.13
C GLY A 55 -14.05 -28.25 9.96
N LYS A 56 -13.29 -28.51 8.91
CA LYS A 56 -12.69 -29.83 8.66
C LYS A 56 -11.31 -29.94 9.29
N ASP A 57 -10.87 -31.18 9.51
CA ASP A 57 -9.50 -31.47 9.96
C ASP A 57 -8.50 -31.15 8.86
N VAL A 58 -7.35 -30.61 9.29
CA VAL A 58 -6.23 -30.25 8.42
C VAL A 58 -4.99 -31.02 8.89
N PRO A 59 -4.85 -32.31 8.52
CA PRO A 59 -3.75 -33.15 8.97
C PRO A 59 -2.37 -32.64 8.51
N GLU A 60 -2.34 -31.77 7.51
CA GLU A 60 -1.14 -31.10 7.01
C GLU A 60 -0.57 -30.08 8.03
N CYS A 61 -1.40 -29.59 8.95
CA CYS A 61 -1.00 -28.61 9.98
C CYS A 61 -0.82 -29.28 11.34
N LYS A 62 0.37 -29.17 11.93
CA LYS A 62 0.66 -29.70 13.28
C LYS A 62 0.28 -28.70 14.38
N THR A 63 0.33 -27.41 14.05
CA THR A 63 0.08 -26.31 14.98
C THR A 63 -0.85 -25.26 14.36
N ILE A 64 -1.46 -24.41 15.19
CA ILE A 64 -2.24 -23.26 14.71
C ILE A 64 -1.38 -22.27 13.92
N ASP A 65 -0.06 -22.21 14.20
CA ASP A 65 0.87 -21.38 13.45
C ASP A 65 1.04 -21.84 12.00
N ASP A 66 0.90 -23.14 11.72
CA ASP A 66 0.93 -23.67 10.36
C ASP A 66 -0.32 -23.23 9.57
N VAL A 67 -1.48 -23.20 10.23
CA VAL A 67 -2.72 -22.66 9.66
C VAL A 67 -2.55 -21.17 9.36
N TRP A 68 -1.95 -20.40 10.29
CA TRP A 68 -1.66 -18.99 10.05
C TRP A 68 -0.67 -18.78 8.90
N ARG A 69 0.40 -19.58 8.79
CA ARG A 69 1.34 -19.49 7.67
C ARG A 69 0.66 -19.76 6.33
N ALA A 70 -0.17 -20.79 6.27
CA ALA A 70 -0.98 -21.09 5.09
C ALA A 70 -1.96 -19.95 4.78
N LYS A 71 -2.61 -19.37 5.80
CA LYS A 71 -3.51 -18.22 5.65
C LYS A 71 -2.80 -16.99 5.08
N TYR A 72 -1.64 -16.62 5.63
CA TYR A 72 -0.87 -15.49 5.10
C TYR A 72 -0.36 -15.74 3.68
N LEU A 73 0.03 -16.98 3.35
CA LEU A 73 0.43 -17.32 1.99
C LEU A 73 -0.76 -17.28 1.03
N TYR A 74 -1.94 -17.74 1.46
CA TYR A 74 -3.19 -17.62 0.73
C TYR A 74 -3.57 -16.15 0.50
N ASP A 75 -3.62 -15.34 1.55
CA ASP A 75 -3.95 -13.90 1.47
C ASP A 75 -2.98 -13.12 0.58
N SER A 76 -1.74 -13.59 0.42
CA SER A 76 -0.76 -12.95 -0.45
C SER A 76 -0.99 -13.19 -1.95
N ALA A 77 -1.83 -14.16 -2.31
CA ALA A 77 -1.98 -14.63 -3.68
C ALA A 77 -3.42 -14.78 -4.18
N PHE A 78 -4.40 -14.77 -3.28
CA PHE A 78 -5.82 -14.93 -3.59
C PHE A 78 -6.60 -13.70 -3.12
N HIS A 79 -7.57 -13.28 -3.93
CA HIS A 79 -8.43 -12.16 -3.60
C HIS A 79 -9.33 -12.52 -2.40
N PRO A 80 -9.45 -11.64 -1.38
CA PRO A 80 -10.15 -11.98 -0.13
C PRO A 80 -11.63 -12.31 -0.33
N GLU A 81 -12.31 -11.61 -1.24
CA GLU A 81 -13.74 -11.81 -1.51
C GLU A 81 -14.04 -12.90 -2.57
N THR A 82 -13.40 -12.84 -3.75
CA THR A 82 -13.68 -13.81 -4.83
C THR A 82 -12.97 -15.14 -4.66
N GLY A 83 -11.90 -15.19 -3.84
CA GLY A 83 -11.05 -16.37 -3.70
C GLY A 83 -10.26 -16.71 -4.97
N GLU A 84 -10.26 -15.83 -5.98
CA GLU A 84 -9.55 -16.02 -7.23
C GLU A 84 -8.05 -15.72 -7.07
N LYS A 85 -7.23 -16.46 -7.82
CA LYS A 85 -5.78 -16.26 -7.80
C LYS A 85 -5.42 -14.95 -8.50
N GLN A 86 -4.81 -14.04 -7.77
CA GLN A 86 -4.30 -12.78 -8.31
C GLN A 86 -3.10 -13.03 -9.23
N ILE A 87 -3.01 -12.21 -10.28
CA ILE A 87 -1.82 -12.14 -11.13
C ILE A 87 -0.60 -11.75 -10.27
N VAL A 88 0.54 -12.37 -10.54
CA VAL A 88 1.73 -12.26 -9.67
C VAL A 88 2.14 -10.81 -9.44
N ILE A 89 2.15 -10.01 -10.51
CA ILE A 89 2.53 -8.58 -10.48
C ILE A 89 1.53 -7.75 -9.66
N GLY A 90 0.25 -8.15 -9.58
CA GLY A 90 -0.76 -7.44 -8.79
C GLY A 90 -0.73 -7.74 -7.29
N ARG A 91 0.01 -8.77 -6.86
CA ARG A 91 0.07 -9.15 -5.44
C ARG A 91 0.77 -8.07 -4.62
N MET A 92 0.30 -7.86 -3.38
CA MET A 92 0.97 -6.95 -2.43
C MET A 92 2.46 -7.29 -2.25
N ALA A 93 2.81 -8.58 -2.27
CA ALA A 93 4.20 -9.04 -2.20
C ALA A 93 5.08 -8.57 -3.38
N ALA A 94 4.49 -8.30 -4.56
CA ALA A 94 5.22 -7.81 -5.74
C ALA A 94 5.45 -6.30 -5.73
N GLN A 95 4.76 -5.54 -4.86
CA GLN A 95 4.90 -4.08 -4.78
C GLN A 95 6.34 -3.64 -4.50
N MET A 96 6.99 -4.20 -3.50
CA MET A 96 8.38 -3.84 -3.15
C MET A 96 9.37 -4.14 -4.29
N PRO A 97 9.45 -5.37 -4.85
CA PRO A 97 10.42 -5.67 -5.90
C PRO A 97 10.16 -4.87 -7.17
N MET A 98 8.90 -4.71 -7.58
CA MET A 98 8.56 -3.93 -8.76
C MET A 98 8.84 -2.45 -8.57
N ASN A 99 8.43 -1.84 -7.44
CA ASN A 99 8.75 -0.44 -7.16
C ASN A 99 10.25 -0.19 -7.08
N THR A 100 11.03 -1.18 -6.60
CA THR A 100 12.50 -1.09 -6.60
C THR A 100 13.06 -1.04 -8.02
N ILE A 101 12.60 -1.91 -8.92
CA ILE A 101 13.00 -1.91 -10.34
C ILE A 101 12.60 -0.59 -11.01
N ILE A 102 11.37 -0.15 -10.80
CA ILE A 102 10.82 1.08 -11.39
C ILE A 102 11.60 2.30 -10.92
N THR A 103 11.83 2.41 -9.61
CA THR A 103 12.61 3.52 -9.03
C THR A 103 14.04 3.50 -9.56
N GLY A 104 14.67 2.32 -9.63
CA GLY A 104 16.01 2.19 -10.19
C GLY A 104 16.08 2.60 -11.67
N GLY A 105 15.06 2.22 -12.45
CA GLY A 105 14.91 2.67 -13.84
C GLY A 105 14.77 4.18 -13.96
N MET A 106 13.87 4.79 -13.19
CA MET A 106 13.71 6.25 -13.14
C MET A 106 15.02 6.94 -12.78
N MET A 107 15.75 6.45 -11.78
CA MET A 107 17.02 7.03 -11.33
C MET A 107 18.16 6.83 -12.32
N ALA A 108 18.24 5.69 -12.99
CA ALA A 108 19.29 5.43 -13.98
C ALA A 108 19.11 6.28 -15.24
N PHE A 109 17.85 6.52 -15.65
CA PHE A 109 17.54 7.15 -16.93
C PHE A 109 16.88 8.54 -16.80
N TYR A 110 16.93 9.18 -15.62
CA TYR A 110 16.26 10.46 -15.34
C TYR A 110 16.64 11.62 -16.27
N LYS A 111 17.83 11.57 -16.90
CA LYS A 111 18.31 12.61 -17.82
C LYS A 111 17.65 12.57 -19.20
N SER A 112 17.06 11.43 -19.57
CA SER A 112 16.42 11.24 -20.87
C SER A 112 14.92 11.43 -20.76
N THR A 113 14.37 12.47 -21.37
CA THR A 113 12.92 12.74 -21.36
C THR A 113 12.10 11.54 -21.86
N PRO A 114 12.43 10.88 -22.98
CA PRO A 114 11.73 9.67 -23.40
C PRO A 114 11.76 8.55 -22.36
N ALA A 115 12.89 8.37 -21.66
CA ALA A 115 13.00 7.36 -20.61
C ALA A 115 12.18 7.73 -19.37
N VAL A 116 12.16 9.01 -18.98
CA VAL A 116 11.28 9.51 -17.90
C VAL A 116 9.82 9.23 -18.24
N VAL A 117 9.40 9.51 -19.48
CA VAL A 117 8.03 9.22 -19.93
C VAL A 117 7.73 7.72 -19.83
N PHE A 118 8.61 6.87 -20.35
CA PHE A 118 8.46 5.41 -20.29
C PHE A 118 8.33 4.91 -18.86
N TRP A 119 9.23 5.30 -17.97
CA TRP A 119 9.23 4.81 -16.58
C TRP A 119 8.04 5.33 -15.78
N GLN A 120 7.56 6.56 -16.04
CA GLN A 120 6.35 7.07 -15.42
C GLN A 120 5.11 6.34 -15.90
N TRP A 121 5.00 6.09 -17.21
CA TRP A 121 3.93 5.26 -17.76
C TRP A 121 3.95 3.86 -17.14
N PHE A 122 5.11 3.19 -17.14
CA PHE A 122 5.26 1.84 -16.58
C PHE A 122 4.91 1.79 -15.08
N ASN A 123 5.29 2.82 -14.31
CA ASN A 123 4.90 2.97 -12.91
C ASN A 123 3.39 3.09 -12.72
N GLN A 124 2.71 3.91 -13.51
CA GLN A 124 1.25 4.03 -13.41
C GLN A 124 0.53 2.78 -13.90
N THR A 125 1.06 2.08 -14.91
CA THR A 125 0.52 0.79 -15.35
C THR A 125 0.61 -0.24 -14.23
N PHE A 126 1.75 -0.32 -13.54
CA PHE A 126 1.93 -1.18 -12.38
C PHE A 126 0.95 -0.85 -11.25
N ASN A 127 0.85 0.44 -10.88
CA ASN A 127 -0.09 0.88 -9.83
C ASN A 127 -1.56 0.62 -10.20
N ALA A 128 -1.93 0.75 -11.47
CA ALA A 128 -3.28 0.43 -11.94
C ALA A 128 -3.58 -1.07 -11.83
N ILE A 129 -2.62 -1.94 -12.18
CA ILE A 129 -2.73 -3.39 -12.01
C ILE A 129 -2.90 -3.77 -10.53
N VAL A 130 -2.06 -3.21 -9.66
CA VAL A 130 -2.13 -3.44 -8.21
C VAL A 130 -3.47 -2.97 -7.64
N ASN A 131 -3.95 -1.79 -8.04
CA ASN A 131 -5.25 -1.30 -7.59
C ASN A 131 -6.39 -2.20 -8.09
N TYR A 132 -6.41 -2.55 -9.39
CA TYR A 132 -7.44 -3.44 -9.95
C TYR A 132 -7.49 -4.80 -9.26
N THR A 133 -6.33 -5.36 -8.90
CA THR A 133 -6.23 -6.69 -8.27
C THR A 133 -6.52 -6.70 -6.76
N ASN A 134 -6.36 -5.57 -6.07
CA ASN A 134 -6.58 -5.43 -4.62
C ASN A 134 -7.80 -4.58 -4.27
N ARG A 135 -8.67 -4.28 -5.25
CA ARG A 135 -9.91 -3.53 -5.03
C ARG A 135 -10.80 -4.23 -4.00
N SER A 136 -11.44 -3.45 -3.14
CA SER A 136 -12.43 -3.94 -2.18
C SER A 136 -13.83 -3.90 -2.80
N GLY A 137 -14.63 -4.93 -2.56
CA GLY A 137 -16.02 -5.03 -3.00
C GLY A 137 -16.25 -5.77 -4.32
N THR A 138 -17.41 -6.42 -4.40
CA THR A 138 -17.99 -7.04 -5.60
C THR A 138 -18.58 -6.02 -6.57
N SER A 139 -18.61 -4.73 -6.21
CA SER A 139 -19.11 -3.67 -7.08
C SER A 139 -18.20 -3.52 -8.30
N PRO A 140 -18.72 -3.76 -9.52
CA PRO A 140 -17.90 -3.69 -10.72
C PRO A 140 -17.45 -2.23 -10.93
N ILE A 141 -16.15 -1.98 -10.78
CA ILE A 141 -15.57 -0.71 -11.24
C ILE A 141 -15.84 -0.64 -12.75
N SER A 142 -16.53 0.42 -13.19
CA SER A 142 -16.77 0.61 -14.62
C SER A 142 -15.44 0.74 -15.34
N GLN A 143 -15.29 0.07 -16.50
CA GLN A 143 -14.08 0.15 -17.31
C GLN A 143 -13.71 1.61 -17.63
N GLN A 144 -14.72 2.46 -17.84
CA GLN A 144 -14.50 3.90 -18.05
C GLN A 144 -13.85 4.58 -16.85
N GLN A 145 -14.17 4.15 -15.62
CA GLN A 145 -13.58 4.70 -14.39
C GLN A 145 -12.13 4.26 -14.21
N LEU A 146 -11.80 2.99 -14.52
CA LEU A 146 -10.42 2.50 -14.50
C LEU A 146 -9.56 3.27 -15.50
N VAL A 147 -10.04 3.41 -16.74
CA VAL A 147 -9.34 4.16 -17.79
C VAL A 147 -9.17 5.63 -17.42
N THR A 148 -10.22 6.27 -16.90
CA THR A 148 -10.17 7.68 -16.49
C THR A 148 -9.15 7.89 -15.36
N SER A 149 -9.19 7.04 -14.33
CA SER A 149 -8.26 7.13 -13.19
C SER A 149 -6.83 6.90 -13.65
N TYR A 150 -6.61 5.94 -14.55
CA TYR A 150 -5.31 5.66 -15.15
C TYR A 150 -4.76 6.83 -15.99
N CYS A 151 -5.58 7.41 -16.86
CA CYS A 151 -5.20 8.56 -17.69
C CYS A 151 -4.88 9.80 -16.84
N LEU A 152 -5.67 10.06 -15.79
CA LEU A 152 -5.43 11.15 -14.86
C LEU A 152 -4.14 10.93 -14.05
N ALA A 153 -3.93 9.72 -13.52
CA ALA A 153 -2.72 9.39 -12.77
C ALA A 153 -1.46 9.48 -13.65
N THR A 154 -1.53 8.99 -14.89
CA THR A 154 -0.42 9.06 -15.86
C THR A 154 -0.11 10.48 -16.28
N SER A 155 -1.14 11.26 -16.65
CA SER A 155 -0.96 12.67 -17.02
C SER A 155 -0.42 13.49 -15.85
N GLY A 156 -0.97 13.31 -14.65
CA GLY A 156 -0.52 14.00 -13.43
C GLY A 156 0.91 13.65 -13.04
N ALA A 157 1.30 12.37 -13.13
CA ALA A 157 2.66 11.93 -12.86
C ALA A 157 3.66 12.50 -13.87
N LEU A 158 3.34 12.48 -15.17
CA LEU A 158 4.17 13.07 -16.21
C LEU A 158 4.31 14.58 -16.05
N ALA A 159 3.20 15.30 -15.83
CA ALA A 159 3.21 16.73 -15.59
C ALA A 159 4.09 17.10 -14.39
N THR A 160 3.95 16.36 -13.28
CA THR A 160 4.75 16.57 -12.06
C THR A 160 6.23 16.29 -12.30
N ALA A 161 6.56 15.15 -12.90
CA ALA A 161 7.94 14.76 -13.16
C ALA A 161 8.66 15.75 -14.09
N LEU A 162 8.01 16.19 -15.17
CA LEU A 162 8.58 17.14 -16.11
C LEU A 162 8.70 18.54 -15.50
N SER A 163 7.69 18.99 -14.74
CA SER A 163 7.70 20.30 -14.08
C SER A 163 8.77 20.39 -12.99
N LEU A 164 8.90 19.35 -12.16
CA LEU A 164 9.95 19.30 -11.13
C LEU A 164 11.34 19.21 -11.77
N ASN A 165 11.53 18.38 -12.80
CA ASN A 165 12.80 18.32 -13.52
C ASN A 165 13.19 19.66 -14.16
N HIS A 166 12.21 20.48 -14.54
CA HIS A 166 12.47 21.82 -15.03
C HIS A 166 12.82 22.79 -13.88
N ALA A 167 12.03 22.80 -12.81
CA ALA A 167 12.21 23.70 -11.66
C ALA A 167 13.55 23.52 -10.92
N VAL A 168 14.07 22.30 -10.88
CA VAL A 168 15.27 21.96 -10.10
C VAL A 168 16.58 22.37 -10.78
N LYS A 169 16.56 22.65 -12.09
CA LYS A 169 17.78 22.99 -12.85
C LYS A 169 18.48 24.26 -12.36
N ASN A 170 17.74 25.19 -11.75
CA ASN A 170 18.24 26.54 -11.40
C ASN A 170 18.23 26.82 -9.88
N MET A 171 18.07 25.80 -9.02
CA MET A 171 17.96 26.01 -7.57
C MET A 171 19.30 25.94 -6.82
N ASN A 172 19.38 26.65 -5.69
CA ASN A 172 20.52 26.63 -4.77
C ASN A 172 20.79 25.18 -4.26
N PRO A 173 22.06 24.71 -4.24
CA PRO A 173 22.41 23.34 -3.81
C PRO A 173 21.85 22.90 -2.45
N LEU A 174 21.63 23.83 -1.50
CA LEU A 174 21.02 23.50 -0.19
C LEU A 174 19.52 23.20 -0.31
N LEU A 175 18.78 23.99 -1.10
CA LEU A 175 17.38 23.70 -1.41
C LEU A 175 17.26 22.44 -2.27
N GLY A 176 18.23 22.20 -3.16
CA GLY A 176 18.35 21.00 -3.98
C GLY A 176 18.38 19.68 -3.18
N ARG A 177 18.79 19.71 -1.90
CA ARG A 177 18.76 18.54 -1.01
C ARG A 177 17.36 18.20 -0.47
N LEU A 178 16.47 19.18 -0.37
CA LEU A 178 15.08 18.98 0.08
C LEU A 178 14.12 18.65 -1.07
N VAL A 179 14.52 18.99 -2.30
CA VAL A 179 13.76 18.71 -3.52
C VAL A 179 13.24 17.28 -3.61
N PRO A 180 14.03 16.21 -3.37
CA PRO A 180 13.52 14.85 -3.49
C PRO A 180 12.36 14.55 -2.53
N LEU A 181 12.40 15.09 -1.31
CA LEU A 181 11.33 14.92 -0.33
C LEU A 181 10.07 15.68 -0.74
N VAL A 182 10.22 16.93 -1.18
CA VAL A 182 9.10 17.75 -1.67
C VAL A 182 8.48 17.12 -2.92
N ALA A 183 9.31 16.61 -3.83
CA ALA A 183 8.87 15.92 -5.05
C ALA A 183 8.02 14.68 -4.71
N VAL A 184 8.49 13.83 -3.80
CA VAL A 184 7.73 12.66 -3.36
C VAL A 184 6.45 13.07 -2.63
N GLY A 185 6.50 14.12 -1.80
CA GLY A 185 5.32 14.67 -1.14
C GLY A 185 4.26 15.12 -2.14
N ALA A 186 4.63 15.97 -3.08
CA ALA A 186 3.75 16.47 -4.13
C ALA A 186 3.19 15.32 -4.99
N ALA A 187 4.02 14.35 -5.36
CA ALA A 187 3.58 13.19 -6.13
C ALA A 187 2.52 12.36 -5.39
N ASN A 188 2.70 12.11 -4.09
CA ASN A 188 1.71 11.39 -3.27
C ASN A 188 0.40 12.19 -3.11
N CYS A 189 0.49 13.51 -2.95
CA CYS A 189 -0.67 14.41 -2.88
C CYS A 189 -1.50 14.44 -4.17
N ILE A 190 -0.93 14.08 -5.31
CA ILE A 190 -1.64 13.99 -6.59
C ILE A 190 -2.11 12.56 -6.86
N ASN A 191 -1.20 11.60 -6.75
CA ASN A 191 -1.43 10.21 -7.14
C ASN A 191 -2.57 9.56 -6.33
N ILE A 192 -2.53 9.69 -5.00
CA ILE A 192 -3.48 8.98 -4.12
C ILE A 192 -4.92 9.49 -4.32
N PRO A 193 -5.19 10.82 -4.32
CA PRO A 193 -6.54 11.31 -4.62
C PRO A 193 -7.03 10.94 -6.02
N CYS A 194 -6.15 10.92 -7.03
CA CYS A 194 -6.52 10.48 -8.38
C CYS A 194 -6.93 9.00 -8.41
N MET A 195 -6.16 8.13 -7.76
CA MET A 195 -6.46 6.69 -7.70
C MET A 195 -7.70 6.38 -6.85
N ARG A 196 -8.00 7.22 -5.85
CA ARG A 196 -9.14 7.07 -4.93
C ARG A 196 -10.26 8.08 -5.19
N MET A 197 -10.34 8.61 -6.41
CA MET A 197 -11.31 9.63 -6.81
C MET A 197 -12.77 9.18 -6.59
N GLN A 198 -13.04 7.87 -6.70
CA GLN A 198 -14.38 7.32 -6.44
C GLN A 198 -14.81 7.48 -4.99
N GLU A 199 -13.92 7.25 -4.04
CA GLU A 199 -14.20 7.42 -2.62
C GLU A 199 -14.43 8.90 -2.29
N LEU A 200 -13.70 9.81 -2.95
CA LEU A 200 -13.93 11.25 -2.80
C LEU A 200 -15.28 11.70 -3.38
N ARG A 201 -15.74 11.08 -4.47
CA ARG A 201 -17.00 11.44 -5.14
C ARG A 201 -18.22 10.81 -4.46
N ASN A 202 -18.14 9.53 -4.11
CA ASN A 202 -19.26 8.71 -3.65
C ASN A 202 -19.26 8.53 -2.13
N GLY A 203 -18.11 8.68 -1.48
CA GLY A 203 -17.92 8.45 -0.05
C GLY A 203 -17.48 7.02 0.26
N VAL A 204 -17.19 6.78 1.53
CA VAL A 204 -16.88 5.46 2.10
C VAL A 204 -17.95 5.04 3.08
N THR A 205 -18.20 3.73 3.17
CA THR A 205 -19.16 3.15 4.11
C THR A 205 -18.67 3.32 5.55
N LEU A 206 -19.58 3.77 6.40
CA LEU A 206 -19.42 3.90 7.84
C LEU A 206 -20.05 2.70 8.52
N PHE A 207 -19.38 2.20 9.55
CA PHE A 207 -19.77 1.04 10.34
C PHE A 207 -19.91 1.41 11.81
N ASP A 208 -20.74 0.70 12.55
CA ASP A 208 -20.76 0.75 14.03
C ASP A 208 -19.75 -0.26 14.63
N GLU A 209 -19.72 -0.41 15.95
CA GLU A 209 -18.83 -1.35 16.66
C GLU A 209 -19.03 -2.80 16.22
N HIS A 210 -20.25 -3.17 15.89
CA HIS A 210 -20.65 -4.52 15.47
C HIS A 210 -20.52 -4.73 13.96
N SER A 211 -19.92 -3.77 13.24
CA SER A 211 -19.73 -3.80 11.78
C SER A 211 -21.05 -3.73 10.98
N ASN A 212 -22.10 -3.17 11.57
CA ASN A 212 -23.33 -2.83 10.86
C ASN A 212 -23.15 -1.52 10.07
N GLU A 213 -23.70 -1.46 8.86
CA GLU A 213 -23.63 -0.27 8.02
C GLU A 213 -24.49 0.87 8.56
N MET A 214 -23.84 2.01 8.85
CA MET A 214 -24.48 3.20 9.40
C MET A 214 -24.82 4.24 8.33
N GLY A 215 -24.01 4.33 7.27
CA GLY A 215 -24.21 5.25 6.16
C GLY A 215 -22.96 5.39 5.29
N ILE A 216 -22.95 6.39 4.41
CA ILE A 216 -21.83 6.69 3.51
C ILE A 216 -21.39 8.14 3.76
N SER A 217 -20.09 8.39 3.91
CA SER A 217 -19.54 9.74 4.12
C SER A 217 -18.38 10.05 3.18
N LYS A 218 -18.40 11.24 2.59
CA LYS A 218 -17.30 11.77 1.77
C LYS A 218 -16.22 12.38 2.64
N LYS A 219 -16.60 12.95 3.79
CA LYS A 219 -15.65 13.50 4.77
C LYS A 219 -14.76 12.41 5.36
N ALA A 220 -15.31 11.24 5.67
CA ALA A 220 -14.51 10.09 6.08
C ALA A 220 -13.51 9.66 4.98
N ALA A 221 -13.91 9.72 3.71
CA ALA A 221 -13.01 9.43 2.59
C ALA A 221 -11.84 10.42 2.51
N VAL A 222 -12.11 11.72 2.65
CA VAL A 222 -11.07 12.76 2.68
C VAL A 222 -10.08 12.53 3.83
N VAL A 223 -10.58 12.29 5.05
CA VAL A 223 -9.74 12.02 6.22
C VAL A 223 -8.87 10.78 6.00
N GLY A 224 -9.46 9.71 5.47
CA GLY A 224 -8.75 8.47 5.15
C GLY A 224 -7.63 8.70 4.13
N ILE A 225 -7.94 9.37 3.03
CA ILE A 225 -6.99 9.67 1.95
C ILE A 225 -5.85 10.58 2.44
N SER A 226 -6.16 11.66 3.18
CA SER A 226 -5.13 12.55 3.77
C SER A 226 -4.19 11.79 4.70
N THR A 227 -4.74 10.89 5.51
CA THR A 227 -3.95 10.05 6.42
C THR A 227 -3.04 9.07 5.66
N VAL A 228 -3.52 8.51 4.54
CA VAL A 228 -2.70 7.66 3.67
C VAL A 228 -1.59 8.45 2.99
N ILE A 229 -1.87 9.68 2.51
CA ILE A 229 -0.84 10.57 1.96
C ILE A 229 0.26 10.84 2.99
N LEU A 230 -0.12 11.22 4.22
CA LEU A 230 0.84 11.45 5.31
C LEU A 230 1.68 10.21 5.61
N SER A 231 1.04 9.04 5.68
CA SER A 231 1.71 7.76 5.90
C SER A 231 2.74 7.45 4.80
N ARG A 232 2.38 7.67 3.53
CA ARG A 232 3.26 7.44 2.38
C ARG A 232 4.45 8.41 2.34
N ILE A 233 4.24 9.66 2.70
CA ILE A 233 5.32 10.64 2.85
C ILE A 233 6.25 10.21 3.98
N ALA A 234 5.71 9.81 5.13
CA ALA A 234 6.49 9.33 6.27
C ALA A 234 7.33 8.09 5.92
N MET A 235 6.79 7.14 5.15
CA MET A 235 7.53 5.97 4.66
C MET A 235 8.71 6.32 3.75
N ALA A 236 8.62 7.42 3.01
CA ALA A 236 9.68 7.84 2.08
C ALA A 236 10.85 8.56 2.78
N ILE A 237 10.62 9.18 3.95
CA ILE A 237 11.63 9.97 4.67
C ILE A 237 12.91 9.15 4.97
N PRO A 238 12.84 7.92 5.53
CA PRO A 238 14.05 7.14 5.81
C PRO A 238 14.87 6.85 4.54
N GLY A 239 14.21 6.47 3.44
CA GLY A 239 14.89 6.19 2.18
C GLY A 239 15.59 7.43 1.63
N MET A 240 14.91 8.58 1.66
CA MET A 240 15.43 9.84 1.14
C MET A 240 16.52 10.47 2.02
N THR A 241 16.58 10.15 3.31
CA THR A 241 17.59 10.68 4.23
C THR A 241 18.80 9.75 4.37
N LEU A 242 18.58 8.44 4.49
CA LEU A 242 19.65 7.47 4.68
C LEU A 242 20.44 7.19 3.41
N THR A 243 19.77 7.16 2.24
CA THR A 243 20.45 6.86 0.97
C THR A 243 21.54 7.88 0.64
N PRO A 244 21.29 9.22 0.69
CA PRO A 244 22.36 10.20 0.47
C PRO A 244 23.50 10.12 1.49
N VAL A 245 23.22 9.79 2.75
CA VAL A 245 24.25 9.59 3.78
C VAL A 245 25.15 8.43 3.42
N LEU A 246 24.57 7.28 3.04
CA LEU A 246 25.33 6.12 2.56
C LEU A 246 26.18 6.48 1.35
N MET A 247 25.61 7.15 0.36
CA MET A 247 26.33 7.52 -0.86
C MET A 247 27.50 8.45 -0.58
N ASN A 248 27.33 9.44 0.30
CA ASN A 248 28.40 10.34 0.71
C ASN A 248 29.53 9.59 1.43
N VAL A 249 29.20 8.61 2.28
CA VAL A 249 30.22 7.74 2.92
C VAL A 249 30.99 6.92 1.88
N LEU A 250 30.30 6.33 0.90
CA LEU A 250 30.93 5.54 -0.16
C LEU A 250 31.79 6.39 -1.10
N GLU A 251 31.36 7.62 -1.38
CA GLU A 251 32.10 8.60 -2.17
C GLU A 251 33.38 9.03 -1.45
N LYS A 252 33.29 9.43 -0.18
CA LYS A 252 34.45 9.82 0.64
C LYS A 252 35.47 8.69 0.82
N ARG A 253 35.03 7.43 0.81
CA ARG A 253 35.91 6.25 0.88
C ARG A 253 36.50 5.84 -0.48
N GLY A 254 36.22 6.57 -1.55
CA GLY A 254 36.75 6.30 -2.90
C GLY A 254 36.12 5.10 -3.61
N PHE A 255 35.09 4.47 -3.04
CA PHE A 255 34.46 3.29 -3.63
C PHE A 255 33.75 3.63 -4.95
N LEU A 256 33.02 4.76 -4.98
CA LEU A 256 32.32 5.21 -6.18
C LEU A 256 33.29 5.69 -7.28
N ALA A 257 34.47 6.21 -6.89
CA ALA A 257 35.52 6.55 -7.85
C ALA A 257 36.09 5.29 -8.52
N LYS A 258 36.24 4.18 -7.76
CA LYS A 258 36.67 2.88 -8.28
C LYS A 258 35.60 2.18 -9.11
N TYR A 259 34.33 2.35 -8.77
CA TYR A 259 33.19 1.70 -9.45
C TYR A 259 32.09 2.71 -9.81
N PRO A 260 32.29 3.59 -10.80
CA PRO A 260 31.35 4.68 -11.11
C PRO A 260 29.96 4.19 -11.56
N ARG A 261 29.87 3.00 -12.15
CA ARG A 261 28.58 2.38 -12.55
C ARG A 261 27.78 1.79 -11.38
N SER A 262 28.38 1.66 -10.20
CA SER A 262 27.71 1.09 -9.02
C SER A 262 26.77 2.08 -8.31
N ASN A 263 26.86 3.37 -8.64
CA ASN A 263 26.10 4.43 -7.99
C ASN A 263 24.58 4.19 -8.00
N ALA A 264 23.98 4.04 -9.18
CA ALA A 264 22.54 3.83 -9.30
C ALA A 264 22.06 2.48 -8.72
N PRO A 265 22.75 1.33 -8.97
CA PRO A 265 22.41 0.05 -8.34
C PRO A 265 22.44 0.10 -6.81
N ILE A 266 23.47 0.70 -6.21
CA ILE A 266 23.60 0.76 -4.74
C ILE A 266 22.48 1.61 -4.15
N GLN A 267 22.20 2.79 -4.72
CA GLN A 267 21.09 3.63 -4.25
C GLN A 267 19.76 2.91 -4.35
N THR A 268 19.52 2.21 -5.46
CA THR A 268 18.27 1.48 -5.71
C THR A 268 18.09 0.34 -4.72
N LEU A 269 19.10 -0.51 -4.55
CA LEU A 269 19.06 -1.66 -3.65
C LEU A 269 18.95 -1.23 -2.19
N PHE A 270 19.67 -0.19 -1.79
CA PHE A 270 19.61 0.33 -0.43
C PHE A 270 18.26 0.99 -0.13
N CYS A 271 17.73 1.80 -1.06
CA CYS A 271 16.39 2.36 -0.93
C CYS A 271 15.33 1.25 -0.84
N GLY A 272 15.43 0.22 -1.70
CA GLY A 272 14.57 -0.97 -1.63
C GLY A 272 14.67 -1.68 -0.28
N PHE A 273 15.87 -1.87 0.25
CA PHE A 273 16.09 -2.44 1.58
C PHE A 273 15.45 -1.59 2.68
N VAL A 274 15.61 -0.27 2.66
CA VAL A 274 14.96 0.63 3.64
C VAL A 274 13.43 0.54 3.52
N LEU A 275 12.88 0.44 2.31
CA LEU A 275 11.44 0.32 2.07
C LEU A 275 10.84 -0.99 2.59
N ILE A 276 11.61 -2.09 2.68
CA ILE A 276 11.16 -3.35 3.31
C ILE A 276 10.72 -3.11 4.75
N PHE A 277 11.40 -2.21 5.46
CA PHE A 277 11.07 -1.88 6.85
C PHE A 277 10.14 -0.67 6.93
N ALA A 278 10.40 0.38 6.15
CA ALA A 278 9.65 1.62 6.23
C ALA A 278 8.17 1.45 5.84
N THR A 279 7.87 0.59 4.86
CA THR A 279 6.48 0.34 4.41
C THR A 279 5.62 -0.27 5.51
N PRO A 280 5.95 -1.45 6.08
CA PRO A 280 5.12 -2.04 7.13
C PRO A 280 5.07 -1.20 8.40
N LEU A 281 6.17 -0.55 8.78
CA LEU A 281 6.21 0.35 9.94
C LEU A 281 5.38 1.62 9.71
N GLY A 282 5.38 2.14 8.49
CA GLY A 282 4.59 3.29 8.09
C GLY A 282 3.10 3.00 8.06
N CYS A 283 2.71 1.83 7.53
CA CYS A 283 1.33 1.37 7.50
C CYS A 283 0.81 1.16 8.93
N ALA A 284 1.67 0.72 9.85
CA ALA A 284 1.33 0.51 11.26
C ALA A 284 1.05 1.80 12.05
N PHE A 285 1.43 2.99 11.57
CA PHE A 285 1.14 4.25 12.28
C PHE A 285 -0.36 4.49 12.46
N PHE A 286 -1.16 4.09 11.48
CA PHE A 286 -2.59 4.33 11.50
C PHE A 286 -3.35 3.01 11.48
N LYS A 287 -4.47 2.95 12.22
CA LYS A 287 -5.36 1.79 12.17
C LYS A 287 -5.97 1.66 10.78
N GLN A 288 -6.12 0.42 10.30
CA GLN A 288 -6.81 0.15 9.03
C GLN A 288 -8.31 0.46 9.14
N ARG A 289 -8.92 0.10 10.27
CA ARG A 289 -10.25 0.55 10.69
C ARG A 289 -10.10 1.83 11.51
N ALA A 290 -10.37 2.97 10.89
CA ALA A 290 -10.22 4.29 11.51
C ALA A 290 -11.56 4.72 12.12
N ASP A 291 -11.51 5.36 13.28
CA ASP A 291 -12.66 5.96 13.94
C ASP A 291 -12.83 7.44 13.55
N ILE A 292 -14.08 7.89 13.49
CA ILE A 292 -14.44 9.29 13.26
C ILE A 292 -15.67 9.65 14.11
N LYS A 293 -15.63 10.83 14.74
CA LYS A 293 -16.75 11.31 15.55
C LYS A 293 -17.94 11.63 14.66
N VAL A 294 -19.13 11.20 15.08
CA VAL A 294 -20.40 11.45 14.37
C VAL A 294 -20.65 12.94 14.17
N ASP A 295 -20.26 13.78 15.14
CA ASP A 295 -20.37 15.24 15.05
C ASP A 295 -19.51 15.88 13.97
N SER A 296 -18.43 15.20 13.60
CA SER A 296 -17.53 15.66 12.55
C SER A 296 -18.01 15.28 11.15
N LEU A 297 -19.07 14.47 11.01
CA LEU A 297 -19.62 14.08 9.71
C LEU A 297 -20.48 15.19 9.07
N GLU A 298 -20.86 14.98 7.81
CA GLU A 298 -21.86 15.80 7.13
C GLU A 298 -23.19 15.81 7.90
N SER A 299 -23.91 16.93 7.90
CA SER A 299 -25.16 17.08 8.66
C SER A 299 -26.19 16.00 8.33
N GLU A 300 -26.39 15.70 7.05
CA GLU A 300 -27.32 14.66 6.60
C GLU A 300 -26.97 13.26 7.12
N VAL A 301 -25.68 12.91 7.10
CA VAL A 301 -25.18 11.62 7.57
C VAL A 301 -25.29 11.53 9.09
N ARG A 302 -24.89 12.60 9.79
CA ARG A 302 -25.00 12.73 11.24
C ARG A 302 -26.44 12.57 11.72
N ASP A 303 -27.37 13.25 11.08
CA ASP A 303 -28.79 13.22 11.47
C ASP A 303 -29.42 11.85 11.17
N SER A 304 -29.01 11.20 10.07
CA SER A 304 -29.40 9.82 9.76
C SER A 304 -28.88 8.81 10.79
N ILE A 305 -27.62 8.94 11.21
CA ILE A 305 -27.01 8.10 12.24
C ILE A 305 -27.73 8.31 13.58
N ARG A 306 -27.92 9.56 14.00
CA ARG A 306 -28.60 9.90 15.26
C ARG A 306 -30.06 9.44 15.31
N LYS A 307 -30.75 9.39 14.17
CA LYS A 307 -32.10 8.80 14.08
C LYS A 307 -32.10 7.29 14.30
N LYS A 308 -31.08 6.58 13.83
CA LYS A 308 -30.96 5.12 13.99
C LYS A 308 -30.43 4.73 15.37
N ARG A 309 -29.38 5.43 15.82
CA ARG A 309 -28.56 5.13 17.01
C ARG A 309 -28.16 6.46 17.68
N PRO A 310 -29.05 7.09 18.46
CA PRO A 310 -28.80 8.40 19.09
C PRO A 310 -27.63 8.40 20.07
N GLU A 311 -27.29 7.23 20.63
CA GLU A 311 -26.19 7.02 21.57
C GLU A 311 -24.81 6.88 20.89
N LEU A 312 -24.76 6.76 19.56
CA LEU A 312 -23.51 6.48 18.85
C LEU A 312 -22.70 7.76 18.64
N GLU A 313 -21.61 7.91 19.41
CA GLU A 313 -20.71 9.08 19.31
C GLU A 313 -19.65 8.92 18.21
N THR A 314 -19.27 7.68 17.90
CA THR A 314 -18.16 7.35 17.00
C THR A 314 -18.58 6.26 16.02
N VAL A 315 -18.13 6.41 14.78
CA VAL A 315 -18.29 5.40 13.72
C VAL A 315 -16.95 5.06 13.11
N TRP A 316 -16.87 3.90 12.47
CA TRP A 316 -15.64 3.38 11.88
C TRP A 316 -15.73 3.30 10.36
N PHE A 317 -14.60 3.45 9.69
CA PHE A 317 -14.50 3.23 8.25
C PHE A 317 -13.20 2.53 7.90
N ASN A 318 -13.18 1.81 6.78
CA ASN A 318 -11.95 1.20 6.29
C ASN A 318 -11.13 2.25 5.55
N LYS A 319 -9.93 2.53 6.04
CA LYS A 319 -9.04 3.55 5.47
C LYS A 319 -8.52 3.15 4.08
N GLY A 320 -8.48 1.85 3.75
CA GLY A 320 -7.70 1.36 2.62
C GLY A 320 -6.19 1.63 2.80
N LEU A 321 -5.32 0.82 2.18
CA LEU A 321 -3.85 0.93 2.28
C LEU A 321 -3.22 1.19 0.92
#